data_AF-A0A7Y8XZN5-F1
#
_entry.id   AF-A0A7Y8XZN5-F1
#
_cell.length_a   1.000
_cell.length_b   1.000
_cell.length_c   1.000
_cell.angle_alpha   90.00
_cell.angle_beta   90.00
_cell.angle_gamma   90.00
#
_symmetry.space_group_name_H-M   'P 1'
#
loop_
_entity.id
_entity.type
_entity.pdbx_description
1 polymer ?
#
loop_
_entity_poly.entity_id
_entity_poly.type
_entity_poly.pdbx_seq_one_letter_code
_entity_poly.pdbx_strand_id
1 'polypeptide(L)'
;MTTEEYNNISMLYQFLTKRFDINQNYTSSDYHRCYHPNYYGVRGNGLEVLKRFEHLNFQDLYSEEYLKSQFYSQEYLTSKLVIIEENRVCVMPELGSILFYQLISMMKGGITEYLRQLKYIVENKIGIFRLSDDGDLLKFDLRSYENLLLKFEAIKDFNLFHHLFTKTNSNIIMLNWDNQVEIPIHEIEKFIAHIDHMTFR
;
A
#
# COMPACT_ATOMS: atom_id res chain seq x y z
N MET A 1 -12.55 -2.61 8.60
CA MET A 1 -12.54 -1.69 7.44
C MET A 1 -13.76 -1.98 6.59
N THR A 2 -14.51 -0.97 6.18
CA THR A 2 -15.58 -1.18 5.18
C THR A 2 -14.98 -1.16 3.77
N THR A 3 -15.65 -1.77 2.79
CA THR A 3 -15.21 -1.70 1.38
C THR A 3 -15.16 -0.27 0.86
N GLU A 4 -16.08 0.59 1.31
CA GLU A 4 -16.10 2.01 0.96
C GLU A 4 -14.86 2.75 1.49
N GLU A 5 -14.52 2.52 2.76
CA GLU A 5 -13.32 3.09 3.38
C GLU A 5 -12.05 2.64 2.64
N TYR A 6 -11.94 1.34 2.34
CA TYR A 6 -10.85 0.79 1.53
C TYR A 6 -10.76 1.47 0.16
N ASN A 7 -11.88 1.58 -0.57
CA ASN A 7 -11.90 2.15 -1.91
C ASN A 7 -11.46 3.61 -1.92
N ASN A 8 -11.93 4.41 -0.94
CA ASN A 8 -11.57 5.82 -0.84
C ASN A 8 -10.05 6.00 -0.59
N ILE A 9 -9.47 5.22 0.31
CA ILE A 9 -8.02 5.28 0.61
C ILE A 9 -7.22 4.73 -0.58
N SER A 10 -7.63 3.60 -1.16
CA SER A 10 -6.94 2.95 -2.28
C SER A 10 -6.92 3.81 -3.55
N MET A 11 -8.04 4.47 -3.87
CA MET A 11 -8.09 5.41 -4.99
C MET A 11 -7.13 6.59 -4.80
N LEU A 12 -7.06 7.16 -3.58
CA LEU A 12 -6.12 8.24 -3.31
C LEU A 12 -4.67 7.75 -3.35
N TYR A 13 -4.38 6.54 -2.86
CA TYR A 13 -3.07 5.90 -3.01
C TYR A 13 -2.66 5.78 -4.49
N GLN A 14 -3.54 5.20 -5.32
CA GLN A 14 -3.28 5.01 -6.75
C GLN A 14 -3.06 6.35 -7.47
N PHE A 15 -3.83 7.37 -7.08
CA PHE A 15 -3.67 8.74 -7.53
C PHE A 15 -2.27 9.27 -7.17
N LEU A 16 -1.91 9.34 -5.90
CA LEU A 16 -0.66 9.96 -5.46
C LEU A 16 0.60 9.23 -6.00
N THR A 17 0.47 7.93 -6.27
CA THR A 17 1.55 7.09 -6.81
C THR A 17 1.57 6.99 -8.34
N LYS A 18 0.72 7.74 -9.05
CA LYS A 18 0.64 7.79 -10.53
C LYS A 18 0.45 6.42 -11.19
N ARG A 19 -0.25 5.49 -10.53
CA ARG A 19 -0.47 4.13 -11.07
C ARG A 19 -1.35 4.11 -12.31
N PHE A 20 -2.34 5.02 -12.38
CA PHE A 20 -3.28 5.13 -13.50
C PHE A 20 -3.25 6.46 -14.23
N ASP A 21 -2.70 7.50 -13.60
CA ASP A 21 -2.63 8.84 -14.17
C ASP A 21 -1.19 9.33 -14.15
N ILE A 22 -0.52 9.15 -15.28
CA ILE A 22 0.88 9.53 -15.48
C ILE A 22 0.98 11.05 -15.68
N ASN A 23 -0.09 11.70 -16.18
CA ASN A 23 -0.11 13.10 -16.60
C ASN A 23 -0.83 13.99 -15.57
N GLN A 24 -0.31 13.96 -14.34
CA GLN A 24 -0.81 14.82 -13.28
C GLN A 24 -0.26 16.24 -13.40
N ASN A 25 -1.17 17.19 -13.62
CA ASN A 25 -0.85 18.62 -13.63
C ASN A 25 -0.80 19.15 -12.19
N TYR A 26 0.41 19.25 -11.63
CA TYR A 26 0.68 19.92 -10.36
C TYR A 26 1.85 20.89 -10.49
N THR A 27 1.90 21.88 -9.60
CA THR A 27 3.10 22.68 -9.36
C THR A 27 3.83 22.15 -8.14
N SER A 28 5.16 22.20 -8.11
CA SER A 28 5.92 21.89 -6.90
C SER A 28 6.09 23.15 -6.05
N SER A 29 5.88 23.03 -4.74
CA SER A 29 6.18 24.08 -3.75
C SER A 29 6.88 23.42 -2.58
N ASP A 30 8.12 23.82 -2.31
CA ASP A 30 8.95 23.25 -1.25
C ASP A 30 9.00 21.71 -1.31
N TYR A 31 8.36 21.02 -0.36
CA TYR A 31 8.30 19.56 -0.25
C TYR A 31 6.99 18.96 -0.79
N HIS A 32 6.14 19.75 -1.45
CA HIS A 32 4.78 19.35 -1.81
C HIS A 32 4.52 19.39 -3.31
N ARG A 33 3.58 18.54 -3.73
CA ARG A 33 2.87 18.65 -5.01
C ARG A 33 1.56 19.39 -4.77
N CYS A 34 1.39 20.54 -5.40
CA CYS A 34 0.21 21.39 -5.27
C CYS A 34 -0.68 21.25 -6.50
N TYR A 35 -1.94 20.88 -6.26
CA TYR A 35 -2.96 20.65 -7.26
C TYR A 35 -4.02 21.75 -7.19
N HIS A 36 -4.65 22.05 -8.32
CA HIS A 36 -5.87 22.84 -8.35
C HIS A 36 -6.99 22.08 -7.59
N PRO A 37 -7.82 22.72 -6.74
CA PRO A 37 -8.83 22.04 -5.92
C PRO A 37 -9.85 21.23 -6.71
N ASN A 38 -10.12 21.62 -7.95
CA ASN A 38 -11.01 20.89 -8.87
C ASN A 38 -10.39 19.62 -9.47
N TYR A 39 -9.13 19.33 -9.22
CA TYR A 39 -8.47 18.12 -9.74
C TYR A 39 -9.02 16.87 -9.07
N TYR A 40 -9.27 15.82 -9.85
CA TYR A 40 -10.14 14.72 -9.41
C TYR A 40 -9.62 13.95 -8.19
N GLY A 41 -8.29 13.85 -8.01
CA GLY A 41 -7.69 13.14 -6.88
C GLY A 41 -7.71 13.92 -5.56
N VAL A 42 -7.91 15.23 -5.60
CA VAL A 42 -7.92 16.11 -4.41
C VAL A 42 -9.28 16.78 -4.17
N ARG A 43 -10.36 16.24 -4.75
CA ARG A 43 -11.75 16.68 -4.55
C ARG A 43 -12.63 15.54 -4.07
N GLY A 44 -13.83 15.86 -3.57
CA GLY A 44 -14.80 14.86 -3.12
C GLY A 44 -14.19 13.92 -2.07
N ASN A 45 -14.36 12.60 -2.25
CA ASN A 45 -13.82 11.61 -1.30
C ASN A 45 -12.29 11.69 -1.13
N GLY A 46 -11.54 12.05 -2.19
CA GLY A 46 -10.10 12.25 -2.09
C GLY A 46 -9.75 13.37 -1.12
N LEU A 47 -10.48 14.49 -1.18
CA LEU A 47 -10.33 15.59 -0.23
C LEU A 47 -10.70 15.18 1.21
N GLU A 48 -11.77 14.42 1.38
CA GLU A 48 -12.19 13.93 2.70
C GLU A 48 -11.17 12.99 3.34
N VAL A 49 -10.48 12.17 2.55
CA VAL A 49 -9.34 11.37 3.05
C VAL A 49 -8.16 12.28 3.37
N LEU A 50 -7.81 13.24 2.51
CA LEU A 50 -6.69 14.17 2.72
C LEU A 50 -6.85 15.03 3.99
N LYS A 51 -8.07 15.48 4.31
CA LYS A 51 -8.38 16.23 5.53
C LYS A 51 -7.99 15.48 6.81
N ARG A 52 -7.98 14.14 6.79
CA ARG A 52 -7.54 13.32 7.93
C ARG A 52 -6.07 13.52 8.27
N PHE A 53 -5.27 14.01 7.32
CA PHE A 53 -3.82 14.23 7.46
C PHE A 53 -3.43 15.71 7.60
N GLU A 54 -4.38 16.64 7.55
CA GLU A 54 -4.11 18.10 7.57
C GLU A 54 -3.44 18.58 8.89
N HIS A 55 -3.67 17.84 9.97
CA HIS A 55 -3.13 18.14 11.30
C HIS A 55 -1.81 17.41 11.59
N LEU A 56 -1.34 16.57 10.67
CA LEU A 56 -0.13 15.77 10.83
C LEU A 56 1.04 16.38 10.06
N ASN A 57 2.20 16.33 10.69
CA ASN A 57 3.49 16.57 10.05
C ASN A 57 4.18 15.24 9.71
N PHE A 58 5.24 15.28 8.92
CA PHE A 58 5.94 14.06 8.53
C PHE A 58 6.49 13.26 9.72
N GLN A 59 7.05 13.94 10.72
CA GLN A 59 7.56 13.29 11.93
C GLN A 59 6.48 12.54 12.72
N ASP A 60 5.20 12.90 12.60
CA ASP A 60 4.12 12.28 13.38
C ASP A 60 3.80 10.86 12.89
N LEU A 61 4.32 10.48 11.72
CA LEU A 61 4.03 9.20 11.07
C LEU A 61 4.96 8.07 11.48
N TYR A 62 6.09 8.38 12.10
CA TYR A 62 7.15 7.40 12.37
C TYR A 62 7.56 7.43 13.84
N SER A 63 8.05 6.30 14.33
CA SER A 63 8.63 6.23 15.67
C SER A 63 9.88 7.10 15.77
N GLU A 64 10.16 7.60 16.97
CA GLU A 64 11.36 8.41 17.22
C GLU A 64 12.64 7.62 16.90
N GLU A 65 12.66 6.31 17.18
CA GLU A 65 13.76 5.42 16.83
C GLU A 65 14.00 5.38 15.32
N TYR A 66 12.94 5.24 14.52
CA TYR A 66 13.05 5.24 13.07
C TYR A 66 13.55 6.60 12.57
N LEU A 67 12.97 7.71 13.05
CA LEU A 67 13.38 9.05 12.62
C LEU A 67 14.86 9.33 12.92
N LYS A 68 15.39 8.88 14.07
CA LYS A 68 16.82 9.01 14.42
C LYS A 68 17.74 8.18 13.52
N SER A 69 17.22 7.11 12.91
CA SER A 69 17.98 6.24 12.01
C SER A 69 18.09 6.80 10.58
N GLN A 70 17.31 7.83 10.25
CA GLN A 70 17.24 8.43 8.91
C GLN A 70 17.86 9.84 8.89
N PHE A 71 18.27 10.29 7.71
CA PHE A 71 18.79 11.65 7.51
C PHE A 71 17.74 12.56 6.88
N TYR A 72 16.93 13.20 7.72
CA TYR A 72 15.96 14.23 7.30
C TYR A 72 16.36 15.61 7.83
N SER A 73 16.06 16.66 7.06
CA SER A 73 16.16 18.03 7.60
C SER A 73 15.02 18.31 8.58
N GLN A 74 15.26 19.17 9.57
CA GLN A 74 14.22 19.54 10.54
C GLN A 74 13.01 20.21 9.87
N GLU A 75 13.24 20.99 8.81
CA GLU A 75 12.19 21.61 7.99
C GLU A 75 11.30 20.56 7.32
N TYR A 76 11.89 19.50 6.78
CA TYR A 76 11.15 18.40 6.18
C TYR A 76 10.33 17.63 7.23
N LEU A 77 10.94 17.32 8.38
CA LEU A 77 10.27 16.60 9.48
C LEU A 77 9.03 17.34 10.01
N THR A 78 9.12 18.66 10.10
CA THR A 78 8.07 19.51 10.67
C THR A 78 7.08 20.03 9.62
N SER A 79 7.28 19.68 8.34
CA SER A 79 6.36 20.04 7.27
C SER A 79 5.05 19.26 7.38
N LYS A 80 3.93 19.95 7.13
CA LYS A 80 2.61 19.34 7.06
C LYS A 80 2.53 18.31 5.95
N LEU A 81 1.80 17.23 6.17
CA LEU A 81 1.55 16.23 5.10
C LEU A 81 0.61 16.77 4.02
N VAL A 82 -0.39 17.54 4.44
CA VAL A 82 -1.42 18.11 3.57
C VAL A 82 -1.66 19.56 3.96
N ILE A 83 -1.72 20.44 2.97
CA ILE A 83 -2.11 21.84 3.11
C ILE A 83 -3.32 22.06 2.21
N ILE A 84 -4.44 22.48 2.81
CA ILE A 84 -5.69 22.75 2.11
C ILE A 84 -5.96 24.24 2.17
N GLU A 85 -5.94 24.91 1.01
CA GLU A 85 -6.24 26.32 0.85
C GLU A 85 -7.37 26.49 -0.18
N GLU A 86 -7.98 27.66 -0.24
CA GLU A 86 -9.11 27.92 -1.15
C GLU A 86 -8.77 27.68 -2.63
N ASN A 87 -7.53 27.95 -3.04
CA ASN A 87 -7.08 27.90 -4.44
C ASN A 87 -6.11 26.75 -4.75
N ARG A 88 -5.69 25.95 -3.76
CA ARG A 88 -4.78 24.81 -3.96
C ARG A 88 -4.88 23.77 -2.85
N VAL A 89 -4.59 22.53 -3.21
CA VAL A 89 -4.36 21.43 -2.27
C VAL A 89 -2.95 20.91 -2.48
N CYS A 90 -2.09 21.05 -1.47
CA CYS A 90 -0.71 20.61 -1.52
C CYS A 90 -0.53 19.34 -0.70
N VAL A 91 0.09 18.33 -1.29
CA VAL A 91 0.27 17.00 -0.70
C VAL A 91 1.75 16.61 -0.76
N MET A 92 2.28 16.15 0.36
CA MET A 92 3.64 15.61 0.41
C MET A 92 3.72 14.31 -0.40
N PRO A 93 4.70 14.13 -1.31
CA PRO A 93 4.78 12.97 -2.20
C PRO A 93 4.69 11.61 -1.50
N GLU A 94 5.24 11.51 -0.30
CA GLU A 94 5.35 10.30 0.51
C GLU A 94 4.00 9.82 1.01
N LEU A 95 2.97 10.70 1.03
CA LEU A 95 1.63 10.33 1.51
C LEU A 95 1.05 9.13 0.75
N GLY A 96 1.42 8.94 -0.53
CA GLY A 96 1.06 7.73 -1.27
C GLY A 96 1.54 6.45 -0.57
N SER A 97 2.82 6.38 -0.22
CA SER A 97 3.39 5.23 0.50
C SER A 97 2.77 5.06 1.90
N ILE A 98 2.48 6.16 2.58
CA ILE A 98 1.85 6.13 3.91
C ILE A 98 0.44 5.54 3.84
N LEU A 99 -0.37 5.92 2.85
CA LEU A 99 -1.70 5.34 2.62
C LEU A 99 -1.60 3.84 2.31
N PHE A 100 -0.58 3.42 1.56
CA PHE A 100 -0.33 2.01 1.29
C PHE A 100 -0.08 1.21 2.58
N TYR A 101 0.83 1.69 3.44
CA TYR A 101 1.09 1.05 4.72
C TYR A 101 -0.09 1.12 5.69
N GLN A 102 -0.89 2.19 5.63
CA GLN A 102 -2.14 2.28 6.40
C GLN A 102 -3.12 1.17 6.00
N LEU A 103 -3.31 0.94 4.69
CA LEU A 103 -4.16 -0.15 4.20
C LEU A 103 -3.65 -1.52 4.66
N ILE A 104 -2.33 -1.77 4.59
CA ILE A 104 -1.74 -3.01 5.09
C ILE A 104 -1.96 -3.14 6.61
N SER A 105 -1.76 -2.07 7.38
CA SER A 105 -1.97 -2.05 8.83
C SER A 105 -3.41 -2.45 9.21
N MET A 106 -4.40 -1.89 8.51
CA MET A 106 -5.82 -2.21 8.70
C MET A 106 -6.16 -3.67 8.37
N MET A 107 -5.38 -4.32 7.49
CA MET A 107 -5.57 -5.70 7.04
C MET A 107 -4.52 -6.67 7.60
N LYS A 108 -3.65 -6.24 8.53
CA LYS A 108 -2.46 -6.98 8.99
C LYS A 108 -2.78 -8.41 9.39
N GLY A 109 -3.85 -8.60 10.18
CA GLY A 109 -4.27 -9.95 10.61
C GLY A 109 -4.64 -10.90 9.47
N GLY A 110 -5.33 -10.42 8.44
CA GLY A 110 -5.68 -11.22 7.26
C GLY A 110 -4.45 -11.57 6.42
N ILE A 111 -3.55 -10.60 6.23
CA ILE A 111 -2.30 -10.82 5.48
C ILE A 111 -1.40 -11.82 6.23
N THR A 112 -1.26 -11.71 7.55
CA THR A 112 -0.49 -12.66 8.36
C THR A 112 -1.06 -14.07 8.27
N GLU A 113 -2.39 -14.24 8.33
CA GLU A 113 -3.02 -15.55 8.17
C GLU A 113 -2.79 -16.11 6.75
N TYR A 114 -2.83 -15.28 5.72
CA TYR A 114 -2.52 -15.69 4.36
C TYR A 114 -1.08 -16.18 4.21
N LEU A 115 -0.10 -15.45 4.73
CA LEU A 115 1.31 -15.89 4.74
C LEU A 115 1.48 -17.22 5.49
N ARG A 116 0.78 -17.40 6.62
CA ARG A 116 0.80 -18.66 7.37
C ARG A 116 0.24 -19.83 6.54
N GLN A 117 -0.84 -19.60 5.79
CA GLN A 117 -1.43 -20.62 4.90
C GLN A 117 -0.53 -20.94 3.72
N LEU A 118 0.13 -19.94 3.11
CA LEU A 118 1.14 -20.17 2.07
C LEU A 118 2.31 -21.02 2.61
N LYS A 119 2.81 -20.71 3.81
CA LYS A 119 3.86 -21.50 4.46
C LYS A 119 3.41 -22.94 4.70
N TYR A 120 2.18 -23.14 5.20
CA TYR A 120 1.62 -24.48 5.38
C TYR A 120 1.52 -25.25 4.05
N ILE A 121 1.10 -24.59 2.96
CA ILE A 121 1.06 -25.18 1.62
C ILE A 121 2.45 -25.63 1.17
N VAL A 122 3.47 -24.80 1.39
CA VAL A 122 4.86 -25.09 1.03
C VAL A 122 5.40 -26.28 1.83
N GLU A 123 5.26 -26.25 3.16
CA GLU A 123 5.75 -27.29 4.07
C GLU A 123 5.11 -28.66 3.81
N ASN A 124 3.82 -28.68 3.45
CA ASN A 124 3.06 -29.90 3.22
C ASN A 124 2.95 -30.27 1.72
N LYS A 125 3.62 -29.53 0.83
CA LYS A 125 3.62 -29.75 -0.63
C LYS A 125 2.21 -29.85 -1.22
N ILE A 126 1.32 -28.94 -0.82
CA ILE A 126 -0.08 -28.96 -1.24
C ILE A 126 -0.23 -28.26 -2.59
N GLY A 127 -0.49 -29.03 -3.65
CA GLY A 127 -0.68 -28.51 -5.01
C GLY A 127 0.61 -28.44 -5.82
N ILE A 128 0.57 -27.74 -6.95
CA ILE A 128 1.69 -27.63 -7.89
C ILE A 128 2.24 -26.21 -7.82
N PHE A 129 3.47 -26.07 -7.33
CA PHE A 129 4.18 -24.80 -7.24
C PHE A 129 5.69 -25.00 -7.44
N ARG A 130 6.38 -23.89 -7.69
CA ARG A 130 7.84 -23.79 -7.67
C ARG A 130 8.24 -22.72 -6.66
N LEU A 131 9.34 -22.94 -5.96
CA LEU A 131 10.04 -21.87 -5.25
C LEU A 131 11.24 -21.43 -6.11
N SER A 132 11.57 -20.15 -6.04
CA SER A 132 12.88 -19.66 -6.46
C SER A 132 14.00 -20.28 -5.63
N ASP A 133 15.23 -20.20 -6.13
CA ASP A 133 16.41 -20.80 -5.50
C ASP A 133 16.68 -20.24 -4.09
N ASP A 134 16.29 -18.99 -3.82
CA ASP A 134 16.35 -18.32 -2.52
C ASP A 134 15.14 -18.61 -1.62
N GLY A 135 14.09 -19.25 -2.13
CA GLY A 135 12.87 -19.56 -1.39
C GLY A 135 11.93 -18.37 -1.18
N ASP A 136 12.26 -17.19 -1.71
CA ASP A 136 11.55 -15.94 -1.44
C ASP A 136 10.37 -15.69 -2.38
N LEU A 137 10.35 -16.36 -3.54
CA LEU A 137 9.34 -16.22 -4.57
C LEU A 137 8.61 -17.54 -4.81
N LEU A 138 7.32 -17.55 -4.49
CA LEU A 138 6.45 -18.68 -4.74
C LEU A 138 5.75 -18.51 -6.09
N LYS A 139 5.84 -19.53 -6.94
CA LYS A 139 5.28 -19.53 -8.30
C LYS A 139 4.25 -20.63 -8.46
N PHE A 140 3.03 -20.27 -8.83
CA PHE A 140 1.96 -21.20 -9.18
C PHE A 140 1.64 -21.06 -10.67
N ASP A 141 1.31 -22.16 -11.36
CA ASP A 141 0.55 -21.98 -12.60
C ASP A 141 -0.83 -21.38 -12.28
N LEU A 142 -1.37 -20.58 -13.21
CA LEU A 142 -2.61 -19.84 -12.98
C LEU A 142 -3.76 -20.73 -12.49
N ARG A 143 -3.93 -21.92 -13.07
CA ARG A 143 -5.02 -22.84 -12.71
C ARG A 143 -4.84 -23.41 -11.30
N SER A 144 -3.61 -23.77 -10.92
CA SER A 144 -3.31 -24.19 -9.55
C SER A 144 -3.56 -23.08 -8.55
N TYR A 145 -3.23 -21.83 -8.89
CA TYR A 145 -3.51 -20.68 -8.04
C TYR A 145 -5.01 -20.44 -7.86
N GLU A 146 -5.80 -20.49 -8.93
CA GLU A 146 -7.26 -20.34 -8.88
C GLU A 146 -7.92 -21.36 -7.95
N ASN A 147 -7.46 -22.62 -7.97
CA ASN A 147 -7.95 -23.64 -7.04
C ASN A 147 -7.60 -23.35 -5.58
N LEU A 148 -6.48 -22.66 -5.32
CA LEU A 148 -6.07 -22.25 -3.99
C LEU A 148 -6.80 -21.01 -3.49
N LEU A 149 -7.25 -20.12 -4.38
CA LEU A 149 -8.01 -18.92 -4.00
C LEU A 149 -9.24 -19.27 -3.13
N LEU A 150 -9.94 -20.36 -3.46
CA LEU A 150 -11.07 -20.86 -2.66
C LEU A 150 -10.72 -21.15 -1.20
N LYS A 151 -9.47 -21.51 -0.91
CA LYS A 151 -9.00 -21.74 0.47
C LYS A 151 -8.74 -20.43 1.21
N PHE A 152 -8.45 -19.36 0.48
CA PHE A 152 -8.14 -18.05 1.06
C PHE A 152 -9.38 -17.15 1.22
N GLU A 153 -10.50 -17.44 0.54
CA GLU A 153 -11.74 -16.65 0.66
C GLU A 153 -12.27 -16.55 2.11
N ALA A 154 -11.99 -17.55 2.94
CA ALA A 154 -12.37 -17.54 4.36
C ALA A 154 -11.48 -16.61 5.22
N ILE A 155 -10.34 -16.15 4.68
CA ILE A 155 -9.45 -15.23 5.38
C ILE A 155 -10.09 -13.85 5.40
N LYS A 156 -10.15 -13.26 6.59
CA LYS A 156 -10.69 -11.92 6.79
C LYS A 156 -9.95 -10.92 5.89
N ASP A 157 -10.73 -10.06 5.21
CA ASP A 157 -10.25 -9.02 4.30
C ASP A 157 -9.45 -9.53 3.08
N PHE A 158 -9.50 -10.84 2.77
CA PHE A 158 -8.76 -11.46 1.66
C PHE A 158 -8.93 -10.71 0.35
N ASN A 159 -10.17 -10.50 -0.08
CA ASN A 159 -10.47 -9.84 -1.35
C ASN A 159 -9.87 -8.43 -1.44
N LEU A 160 -9.76 -7.72 -0.31
CA LEU A 160 -9.26 -6.33 -0.26
C LEU A 160 -7.73 -6.28 -0.36
N PHE A 161 -7.01 -7.08 0.43
CA PHE A 161 -5.55 -7.09 0.33
C PHE A 161 -5.08 -7.81 -0.93
N HIS A 162 -5.80 -8.84 -1.40
CA HIS A 162 -5.49 -9.48 -2.67
C HIS A 162 -5.64 -8.47 -3.82
N HIS A 163 -6.75 -7.71 -3.85
CA HIS A 163 -6.90 -6.59 -4.80
C HIS A 163 -5.74 -5.58 -4.67
N LEU A 164 -5.39 -5.17 -3.44
CA LEU A 164 -4.28 -4.23 -3.19
C LEU A 164 -2.94 -4.73 -3.73
N PHE A 165 -2.66 -6.03 -3.59
CA PHE A 165 -1.38 -6.62 -3.98
C PHE A 165 -1.29 -6.94 -5.48
N THR A 166 -2.41 -7.11 -6.17
CA THR A 166 -2.40 -7.42 -7.60
C THR A 166 -1.93 -6.25 -8.48
N LYS A 167 -1.64 -6.56 -9.75
CA LYS A 167 -1.09 -5.64 -10.77
C LYS A 167 -1.83 -4.31 -10.93
N THR A 168 -3.14 -4.28 -10.67
CA THR A 168 -3.94 -3.05 -10.77
C THR A 168 -3.65 -2.04 -9.66
N ASN A 169 -2.93 -2.42 -8.60
CA ASN A 169 -2.69 -1.55 -7.45
C ASN A 169 -1.20 -1.39 -7.18
N SER A 170 -0.61 -2.31 -6.41
CA SER A 170 0.80 -2.23 -6.03
C SER A 170 1.71 -3.10 -6.91
N ASN A 171 1.16 -4.07 -7.63
CA ASN A 171 1.91 -5.03 -8.45
C ASN A 171 2.92 -5.87 -7.63
N ILE A 172 2.52 -6.31 -6.45
CA ILE A 172 3.28 -7.25 -5.59
C ILE A 172 3.02 -8.69 -6.02
N ILE A 173 1.75 -9.08 -6.18
CA ILE A 173 1.36 -10.35 -6.76
C ILE A 173 1.23 -10.15 -8.27
N MET A 174 2.05 -10.88 -9.02
CA MET A 174 2.21 -10.68 -10.47
C MET A 174 1.83 -11.92 -11.25
N LEU A 175 1.33 -11.72 -12.48
CA LEU A 175 1.25 -12.77 -13.49
C LEU A 175 2.42 -12.56 -14.46
N ASN A 176 3.33 -13.53 -14.52
CA ASN A 176 4.47 -13.49 -15.43
C ASN A 176 4.09 -13.95 -16.85
N TRP A 177 5.05 -13.86 -17.79
CA TRP A 177 4.84 -14.21 -19.21
C TRP A 177 4.55 -15.70 -19.44
N ASP A 178 4.88 -16.57 -18.48
CA ASP A 178 4.63 -18.01 -18.52
C ASP A 178 3.28 -18.39 -17.91
N ASN A 179 2.38 -17.41 -17.71
CA ASN A 179 1.10 -17.58 -17.01
C ASN A 179 1.24 -18.16 -15.59
N GLN A 180 2.31 -17.76 -14.90
CA GLN A 180 2.53 -18.12 -13.50
C GLN A 180 2.23 -16.93 -12.59
N VAL A 181 1.49 -17.20 -11.53
CA VAL A 181 1.28 -16.26 -10.43
C VAL A 181 2.50 -16.31 -9.52
N GLU A 182 3.16 -15.17 -9.37
CA GLU A 182 4.34 -14.96 -8.55
C GLU A 182 3.96 -14.19 -7.28
N ILE A 183 4.31 -14.76 -6.12
CA ILE A 183 4.03 -14.19 -4.81
C ILE A 183 5.37 -14.03 -4.06
N PRO A 184 5.86 -12.79 -3.89
CA PRO A 184 7.10 -12.53 -3.17
C PRO A 184 6.83 -12.50 -1.66
N ILE A 185 6.94 -13.67 -1.01
CA ILE A 185 6.59 -13.85 0.41
C ILE A 185 7.39 -12.89 1.29
N HIS A 186 8.71 -12.85 1.06
CA HIS A 186 9.62 -12.03 1.85
C HIS A 186 9.37 -10.52 1.71
N GLU A 187 8.90 -10.07 0.55
CA GLU A 187 8.55 -8.66 0.32
C GLU A 187 7.28 -8.27 1.11
N ILE A 188 6.28 -9.15 1.13
CA ILE A 188 5.05 -8.94 1.92
C ILE A 188 5.39 -8.89 3.43
N GLU A 189 6.27 -9.78 3.90
CA GLU A 189 6.77 -9.76 5.27
C GLU A 189 7.49 -8.45 5.62
N LYS A 190 8.32 -7.93 4.71
CA LYS A 190 8.98 -6.62 4.88
C LYS A 190 7.97 -5.49 5.02
N PHE A 191 6.89 -5.49 4.25
CA PHE A 191 5.85 -4.46 4.41
C PHE A 191 5.16 -4.54 5.77
N ILE A 192 4.91 -5.76 6.27
CA ILE A 192 4.33 -5.95 7.60
C ILE A 192 5.29 -5.47 8.69
N ALA A 193 6.58 -5.80 8.59
CA ALA A 193 7.58 -5.38 9.56
C ALA A 193 7.74 -3.84 9.56
N HIS A 194 7.67 -3.20 8.39
CA HIS A 194 7.79 -1.74 8.30
C HIS A 194 6.68 -0.99 9.05
N ILE A 195 5.47 -1.57 9.16
CA ILE A 195 4.36 -0.98 9.92
C ILE A 195 4.74 -0.76 11.39
N ASP A 196 5.61 -1.60 11.97
CA ASP A 196 5.99 -1.47 13.37
C ASP A 196 6.84 -0.21 13.64
N HIS A 197 7.36 0.45 12.60
CA HIS A 197 8.02 1.75 12.67
C HIS A 197 7.07 2.92 12.45
N MET A 198 5.81 2.68 12.08
CA MET A 198 4.84 3.70 11.73
C MET A 198 3.82 3.94 12.85
N THR A 199 3.41 5.19 13.03
CA THR A 199 2.40 5.60 13.98
C THR A 199 1.11 5.92 13.24
N PHE A 200 0.22 4.93 13.11
CA PHE A 200 -1.14 5.14 12.63
C PHE A 200 -2.04 5.50 13.81
N ARG A 201 -2.57 6.73 13.83
CA ARG A 201 -3.54 7.20 14.83
C ARG A 201 -4.95 7.20 14.27
#